data_AF-A0A535ZFM5-F1
#
_entry.id   AF-A0A535ZFM5-F1
#
_cell.length_a   1.000
_cell.length_b   1.000
_cell.length_c   1.000
_cell.angle_alpha   90.00
_cell.angle_beta   90.00
_cell.angle_gamma   90.00
#
_symmetry.space_group_name_H-M   'P 1'
#
loop_
_entity.id
_entity.type
_entity.pdbx_description
1 polymer ?
#
loop_
_entity_poly.entity_id
_entity_poly.type
_entity_poly.pdbx_seq_one_letter_code
_entity_poly.pdbx_strand_id
1 'polypeptide(L)'
;MSWKVYNIGMDSVPFGNTDNVFFFWKRFAHDMRAHASKQDFFTDLNQGTLPNVSWIIPSFARGWDEHPPADISVGMGIVQELVDGLRNSSSWATSAYIHTYDEAGGYFDHVRPPQVDAFGLGIRVPTWVISPFAKPAHLEPTVYEHTSTLKFIEAVYSLPTLAAANHLFDSGTPSGGNYEAATGSVGPPAPPRDANPSIGNLMECFAF
;
A
#
# COMPACT_ATOMS: atom_id res chain seq x y z
N MET A 1 12.11 -14.49 -2.95
CA MET A 1 11.46 -13.60 -1.96
C MET A 1 10.20 -14.27 -1.44
N SER A 2 10.09 -14.44 -0.12
CA SER A 2 8.86 -14.94 0.52
C SER A 2 7.85 -13.80 0.71
N TRP A 3 6.56 -14.11 0.65
CA TRP A 3 5.51 -13.11 0.89
C TRP A 3 4.27 -13.74 1.51
N LYS A 4 3.48 -12.93 2.20
CA LYS A 4 2.18 -13.31 2.80
C LYS A 4 1.26 -12.10 2.92
N VAL A 5 -0.05 -12.32 2.88
CA VAL A 5 -1.08 -11.33 3.17
C VAL A 5 -1.81 -11.75 4.43
N TYR A 6 -1.73 -10.91 5.45
CA TYR A 6 -2.41 -11.09 6.74
C TYR A 6 -3.71 -10.27 6.74
N ASN A 7 -4.83 -10.98 6.70
CA ASN A 7 -6.17 -10.41 6.79
C ASN A 7 -6.51 -10.21 8.27
N ILE A 8 -6.47 -8.96 8.72
CA ILE A 8 -6.80 -8.56 10.08
C ILE A 8 -8.32 -8.47 10.18
N GLY A 9 -8.93 -9.64 10.35
CA GLY A 9 -10.36 -9.85 10.13
C GLY A 9 -10.61 -10.21 8.67
N MET A 10 -11.19 -11.39 8.43
CA MET A 10 -11.47 -11.84 7.07
C MET A 10 -12.87 -11.36 6.66
N ASP A 11 -12.93 -10.54 5.63
CA ASP A 11 -14.18 -10.11 5.02
C ASP A 11 -14.73 -11.14 4.05
N SER A 12 -16.01 -11.00 3.72
CA SER A 12 -16.66 -11.90 2.77
C SER A 12 -16.20 -11.61 1.34
N VAL A 13 -15.38 -12.51 0.80
CA VAL A 13 -14.99 -12.51 -0.62
C VAL A 13 -16.21 -12.65 -1.54
N PRO A 14 -17.17 -13.57 -1.33
CA PRO A 14 -18.31 -13.73 -2.23
C PRO A 14 -19.23 -12.51 -2.32
N PHE A 15 -19.26 -11.66 -1.28
CA PHE A 15 -20.07 -10.43 -1.28
C PHE A 15 -19.29 -9.19 -1.76
N GLY A 16 -18.01 -9.35 -2.13
CA GLY A 16 -17.20 -8.25 -2.65
C GLY A 16 -16.77 -7.22 -1.60
N ASN A 17 -16.85 -7.56 -0.31
CA ASN A 17 -16.54 -6.65 0.79
C ASN A 17 -15.09 -6.77 1.26
N THR A 18 -14.22 -7.46 0.50
CA THR A 18 -12.83 -7.69 0.89
C THR A 18 -11.90 -6.80 0.09
N ASP A 19 -11.00 -6.13 0.80
CA ASP A 19 -9.93 -5.33 0.17
C ASP A 19 -8.73 -6.19 -0.26
N ASN A 20 -8.77 -7.49 0.04
CA ASN A 20 -7.76 -8.42 -0.44
C ASN A 20 -8.01 -8.81 -1.90
N VAL A 21 -7.42 -8.01 -2.79
CA VAL A 21 -7.58 -8.17 -4.23
C VAL A 21 -7.03 -9.50 -4.78
N PHE A 22 -6.16 -10.21 -4.05
CA PHE A 22 -5.59 -11.49 -4.53
C PHE A 22 -6.68 -12.53 -4.83
N PHE A 23 -7.83 -12.46 -4.17
CA PHE A 23 -8.93 -13.38 -4.40
C PHE A 23 -9.60 -13.24 -5.77
N PHE A 24 -9.49 -12.08 -6.40
CA PHE A 24 -10.08 -11.85 -7.72
C PHE A 24 -9.20 -12.33 -8.88
N TRP A 25 -7.93 -12.63 -8.59
CA TRP A 25 -7.00 -13.13 -9.60
C TRP A 25 -6.98 -14.65 -9.60
N LYS A 26 -7.36 -15.28 -10.72
CA LYS A 26 -7.39 -16.75 -10.89
C LYS A 26 -6.13 -17.46 -10.39
N ARG A 27 -4.96 -16.82 -10.55
CA ARG A 27 -3.67 -17.36 -10.11
C ARG A 27 -3.54 -17.45 -8.58
N PHE A 28 -4.13 -16.50 -7.85
CA PHE A 28 -3.93 -16.33 -6.41
C PHE A 28 -5.17 -16.63 -5.57
N ALA A 29 -6.34 -16.81 -6.19
CA ALA A 29 -7.61 -17.04 -5.51
C ALA A 29 -7.58 -18.16 -4.44
N HIS A 30 -6.75 -19.19 -4.64
CA HIS A 30 -6.60 -20.33 -3.73
C HIS A 30 -5.21 -20.45 -3.11
N ASP A 31 -4.38 -19.40 -3.20
CA ASP A 31 -3.03 -19.41 -2.64
C ASP A 31 -3.08 -19.13 -1.14
N MET A 32 -2.77 -20.13 -0.31
CA MET A 32 -2.83 -20.03 1.16
C MET A 32 -2.03 -18.88 1.75
N ARG A 33 -1.02 -18.35 1.04
CA ARG A 33 -0.27 -17.16 1.48
C ARG A 33 -1.14 -15.90 1.51
N ALA A 34 -2.23 -15.85 0.74
CA ALA A 34 -3.18 -14.75 0.73
C ALA A 34 -4.30 -14.90 1.78
N HIS A 35 -4.36 -16.04 2.49
CA HIS A 35 -5.42 -16.37 3.47
C HIS A 35 -4.96 -16.29 4.92
N ALA A 36 -3.78 -15.74 5.20
CA ALA A 36 -3.27 -15.70 6.56
C ALA A 36 -4.10 -14.74 7.42
N SER A 37 -4.22 -15.04 8.71
CA SER A 37 -4.98 -14.28 9.69
C SER A 37 -4.08 -13.37 10.53
N LYS A 38 -4.70 -12.49 11.34
CA LYS A 38 -3.99 -11.77 12.41
C LYS A 38 -3.22 -12.71 13.35
N GLN A 39 -3.78 -13.86 13.69
CA GLN A 39 -3.10 -14.81 14.57
C GLN A 39 -1.84 -15.39 13.92
N ASP A 40 -1.86 -15.60 12.61
CA ASP A 40 -0.69 -16.07 11.86
C ASP A 40 0.42 -15.01 11.85
N PHE A 41 0.08 -13.71 11.79
CA PHE A 41 1.07 -12.63 11.91
C PHE A 41 1.84 -12.72 13.24
N PHE A 42 1.13 -12.80 14.36
CA PHE A 42 1.78 -12.94 15.67
C PHE A 42 2.52 -14.27 15.82
N THR A 43 2.01 -15.34 15.20
CA THR A 43 2.70 -16.64 15.19
C THR A 43 4.04 -16.53 14.45
N ASP A 44 4.07 -15.90 13.28
CA ASP A 44 5.29 -15.69 12.51
C ASP A 44 6.29 -14.78 13.23
N LEU A 45 5.80 -13.73 13.91
CA LEU A 45 6.64 -12.87 14.75
C LEU A 45 7.30 -13.66 15.90
N ASN A 46 6.52 -14.49 16.60
CA ASN A 46 7.01 -15.29 17.72
C ASN A 46 7.99 -16.38 17.27
N GLN A 47 7.81 -16.93 16.08
CA GLN A 47 8.67 -17.97 15.51
C GLN A 47 9.89 -17.40 14.77
N GLY A 48 9.95 -16.08 14.56
CA GLY A 48 11.00 -15.45 13.75
C GLY A 48 10.91 -15.84 12.26
N THR A 49 9.70 -16.11 11.77
CA THR A 49 9.43 -16.59 10.40
C THR A 49 8.67 -15.57 9.55
N LEU A 50 8.69 -14.29 9.97
CA LEU A 50 8.06 -13.21 9.21
C LEU A 50 8.60 -13.19 7.77
N PRO A 51 7.73 -13.19 6.73
CA PRO A 51 8.14 -13.16 5.33
C PRO A 51 8.92 -11.89 4.96
N ASN A 52 9.67 -11.95 3.86
CA ASN A 52 10.37 -10.79 3.30
C ASN A 52 9.42 -9.62 3.01
N VAL A 53 8.24 -9.92 2.43
CA VAL A 53 7.19 -8.93 2.19
C VAL A 53 5.89 -9.38 2.83
N SER A 54 5.38 -8.58 3.76
CA SER A 54 4.17 -8.86 4.52
C SER A 54 3.15 -7.76 4.26
N TRP A 55 2.03 -8.12 3.63
CA TRP A 55 0.89 -7.21 3.46
C TRP A 55 -0.08 -7.42 4.60
N ILE A 56 -0.62 -6.36 5.16
CA ILE A 56 -1.58 -6.40 6.26
C ILE A 56 -2.81 -5.63 5.80
N ILE A 57 -3.97 -6.30 5.81
CA ILE A 57 -5.22 -5.74 5.31
C ILE A 57 -6.25 -5.81 6.44
N PRO A 58 -6.69 -4.68 7.02
CA PRO A 58 -7.78 -4.65 7.99
C PRO A 58 -9.14 -4.96 7.36
N SER A 59 -10.11 -5.29 8.21
CA SER A 59 -11.46 -5.65 7.79
C SER A 59 -12.35 -4.42 7.64
N PHE A 60 -12.86 -4.20 6.43
CA PHE A 60 -13.88 -3.20 6.13
C PHE A 60 -15.20 -3.56 6.82
N ALA A 61 -15.65 -4.82 6.74
CA ALA A 61 -16.96 -5.22 7.26
C ALA A 61 -17.07 -5.11 8.78
N ARG A 62 -15.93 -5.03 9.48
CA ARG A 62 -15.86 -4.83 10.94
C ARG A 62 -15.54 -3.39 11.33
N GLY A 63 -15.33 -2.49 10.37
CA GLY A 63 -14.94 -1.09 10.60
C GLY A 63 -13.57 -0.98 11.26
N TRP A 64 -12.62 -1.82 10.85
CA TRP A 64 -11.27 -1.90 11.41
C TRP A 64 -10.21 -1.21 10.55
N ASP A 65 -10.59 -0.79 9.36
CA ASP A 65 -9.78 -0.16 8.31
C ASP A 65 -9.80 1.38 8.35
N GLU A 66 -10.56 1.96 9.29
CA GLU A 66 -10.79 3.41 9.43
C GLU A 66 -11.62 4.02 8.30
N HIS A 67 -12.20 3.21 7.41
CA HIS A 67 -13.05 3.72 6.34
C HIS A 67 -14.29 4.40 6.93
N PRO A 68 -14.62 5.65 6.53
CA PRO A 68 -15.81 6.33 7.04
C PRO A 68 -17.09 5.50 6.84
N PRO A 69 -18.00 5.44 7.84
CA PRO A 69 -18.02 6.21 9.09
C PRO A 69 -17.40 5.49 10.30
N ALA A 70 -16.45 4.57 10.10
CA ALA A 70 -15.83 3.81 11.19
C ALA A 70 -15.11 4.72 12.22
N ASP A 71 -15.00 4.22 13.45
CA ASP A 71 -14.27 4.91 14.52
C ASP A 71 -12.76 4.72 14.32
N ILE A 72 -12.06 5.80 13.98
CA ILE A 72 -10.61 5.83 13.74
C ILE A 72 -9.82 5.28 14.95
N SER A 73 -10.31 5.45 16.18
CA SER A 73 -9.61 4.96 17.37
C SER A 73 -9.51 3.43 17.41
N VAL A 74 -10.44 2.71 16.77
CA VAL A 74 -10.41 1.25 16.66
C VAL A 74 -9.31 0.81 15.69
N GLY A 75 -9.26 1.40 14.49
CA GLY A 75 -8.21 1.10 13.51
C GLY A 75 -6.83 1.46 14.05
N MET A 76 -6.67 2.64 14.65
CA MET A 76 -5.41 3.07 15.22
C MET A 76 -4.94 2.16 16.38
N GLY A 77 -5.87 1.65 17.18
CA GLY A 77 -5.58 0.64 18.20
C GLY A 77 -5.02 -0.66 17.61
N ILE A 78 -5.56 -1.10 16.47
CA ILE A 78 -5.06 -2.27 15.74
C ILE A 78 -3.67 -2.01 15.16
N VAL A 79 -3.44 -0.84 14.55
CA VAL A 79 -2.12 -0.45 14.03
C VAL A 79 -1.09 -0.47 15.16
N GLN A 80 -1.43 0.12 16.32
CA GLN A 80 -0.55 0.12 17.49
C GLN A 80 -0.21 -1.33 17.92
N GLU A 81 -1.21 -2.21 18.04
CA GLU A 81 -1.00 -3.60 18.44
C GLU A 81 -0.05 -4.35 17.50
N LEU A 82 -0.19 -4.13 16.19
CA LEU A 82 0.66 -4.78 15.18
C LEU A 82 2.10 -4.24 15.21
N VAL A 83 2.26 -2.92 15.34
CA VAL A 83 3.57 -2.27 15.45
C VAL A 83 4.28 -2.70 16.74
N ASP A 84 3.57 -2.74 17.87
CA ASP A 84 4.11 -3.19 19.15
C ASP A 84 4.50 -4.68 19.09
N GLY A 85 3.67 -5.51 18.44
CA GLY A 85 4.01 -6.91 18.14
C GLY A 85 5.31 -7.04 17.37
N LEU A 86 5.46 -6.29 16.27
CA LEU A 86 6.68 -6.31 15.46
C LEU A 86 7.89 -5.84 16.28
N ARG A 87 7.78 -4.71 17.00
CA ARG A 87 8.85 -4.12 17.83
C ARG A 87 9.35 -5.06 18.92
N ASN A 88 8.47 -5.86 19.50
CA ASN A 88 8.81 -6.82 20.55
C ASN A 88 9.32 -8.16 20.01
N SER A 89 9.28 -8.38 18.69
CA SER A 89 9.75 -9.60 18.05
C SER A 89 11.24 -9.55 17.69
N SER A 90 11.82 -10.71 17.41
CA SER A 90 13.17 -10.80 16.83
C SER A 90 13.26 -10.20 15.41
N SER A 91 12.13 -10.00 14.73
CA SER A 91 12.09 -9.44 13.38
C SER A 91 12.31 -7.93 13.35
N TRP A 92 12.10 -7.22 14.48
CA TRP A 92 12.21 -5.75 14.55
C TRP A 92 13.53 -5.22 13.98
N ALA A 93 14.65 -5.82 14.37
CA ALA A 93 15.99 -5.37 14.03
C ALA A 93 16.30 -5.39 12.53
N THR A 94 15.46 -6.06 11.72
CA THR A 94 15.65 -6.23 10.27
C THR A 94 14.41 -5.79 9.48
N SER A 95 13.46 -5.09 10.10
CA SER A 95 12.17 -4.79 9.47
C SER A 95 11.90 -3.30 9.33
N ALA A 96 11.04 -2.97 8.37
CA ALA A 96 10.37 -1.68 8.28
C ALA A 96 8.86 -1.92 8.16
N TYR A 97 8.08 -1.17 8.92
CA TYR A 97 6.63 -1.14 8.83
C TYR A 97 6.22 0.15 8.13
N ILE A 98 5.61 0.03 6.95
CA ILE A 98 5.05 1.15 6.19
C ILE A 98 3.55 1.14 6.42
N HIS A 99 3.04 2.15 7.12
CA HIS A 99 1.61 2.35 7.29
C HIS A 99 1.15 3.45 6.33
N THR A 100 0.12 3.16 5.53
CA THR A 100 -0.50 4.11 4.60
C THR A 100 -1.97 3.78 4.45
N TYR A 101 -2.72 4.72 3.88
CA TYR A 101 -4.10 4.54 3.46
C TYR A 101 -4.15 4.26 1.94
N ASP A 102 -5.23 3.66 1.47
CA ASP A 102 -5.51 3.43 0.05
C ASP A 102 -6.16 4.65 -0.61
N GLU A 103 -6.96 5.40 0.15
CA GLU A 103 -7.63 6.62 -0.30
C GLU A 103 -7.82 7.66 0.83
N ALA A 104 -8.44 8.80 0.53
CA ALA A 104 -8.46 9.99 1.39
C ALA A 104 -9.74 10.14 2.26
N GLY A 105 -10.64 9.18 2.27
CA GLY A 105 -11.92 9.17 2.99
C GLY A 105 -12.93 10.22 2.54
N GLY A 106 -12.67 10.92 1.42
CA GLY A 106 -13.41 12.11 1.03
C GLY A 106 -13.17 13.35 1.92
N TYR A 107 -12.15 13.31 2.78
CA TYR A 107 -11.75 14.46 3.60
C TYR A 107 -11.05 15.53 2.74
N PHE A 108 -11.19 16.80 3.17
CA PHE A 108 -10.55 17.91 2.49
C PHE A 108 -9.03 17.91 2.73
N ASP A 109 -8.27 18.02 1.65
CA ASP A 109 -6.85 18.38 1.67
C ASP A 109 -6.61 19.67 0.90
N HIS A 110 -5.77 20.55 1.44
CA HIS A 110 -5.50 21.86 0.87
C HIS A 110 -4.50 21.84 -0.29
N VAL A 111 -3.73 20.76 -0.45
CA VAL A 111 -2.73 20.65 -1.50
C VAL A 111 -3.40 20.15 -2.76
N ARG A 112 -3.30 20.95 -3.83
CA ARG A 112 -3.73 20.52 -5.15
C ARG A 112 -2.92 19.28 -5.57
N PRO A 113 -3.57 18.18 -5.98
CA PRO A 113 -2.86 16.98 -6.43
C PRO A 113 -1.88 17.28 -7.59
N PRO A 114 -0.60 16.88 -7.47
CA PRO A 114 0.38 17.05 -8.53
C PRO A 114 -0.07 16.42 -9.84
N GLN A 115 0.09 17.15 -10.95
CA GLN A 115 -0.27 16.69 -12.28
C GLN A 115 0.96 16.07 -12.95
N VAL A 116 1.08 14.74 -12.87
CA VAL A 116 2.20 13.96 -13.41
C VAL A 116 1.89 13.24 -14.72
N ASP A 117 0.60 13.14 -15.07
CA ASP A 117 0.08 12.64 -16.34
C ASP A 117 -1.36 13.16 -16.56
N ALA A 118 -2.13 12.54 -17.45
CA ALA A 118 -3.52 12.92 -17.76
C ALA A 118 -4.48 12.85 -16.55
N PHE A 119 -4.21 12.00 -15.57
CA PHE A 119 -5.01 11.88 -14.35
C PHE A 119 -4.41 12.65 -13.17
N GLY A 120 -3.08 12.78 -13.15
CA GLY A 120 -2.34 13.28 -12.00
C GLY A 120 -2.33 12.29 -10.83
N LEU A 121 -1.78 12.73 -9.71
CA LEU A 121 -1.89 12.02 -8.44
C LEU A 121 -3.27 12.26 -7.81
N GLY A 122 -3.62 11.45 -6.81
CA GLY A 122 -4.81 11.62 -6.00
C GLY A 122 -4.65 12.65 -4.87
N ILE A 123 -5.69 12.77 -4.05
CA ILE A 123 -5.61 13.48 -2.76
C ILE A 123 -4.53 12.81 -1.90
N ARG A 124 -3.78 13.60 -1.13
CA ARG A 124 -2.73 13.08 -0.27
C ARG A 124 -3.32 12.19 0.82
N VAL A 125 -2.62 11.10 1.11
CA VAL A 125 -2.88 10.23 2.26
C VAL A 125 -1.69 10.29 3.23
N PRO A 126 -1.91 10.12 4.54
CA PRO A 126 -0.81 9.95 5.48
C PRO A 126 0.01 8.70 5.18
N THR A 127 1.31 8.77 5.42
CA THR A 127 2.20 7.59 5.38
C THR A 127 3.23 7.69 6.50
N TRP A 128 3.43 6.61 7.24
CA TRP A 128 4.46 6.49 8.27
C TRP A 128 5.41 5.34 7.95
N VAL A 129 6.70 5.59 8.12
CA VAL A 129 7.76 4.58 8.06
C VAL A 129 8.29 4.35 9.49
N ILE A 130 8.06 3.15 10.02
CA ILE A 130 8.40 2.78 11.40
C ILE A 130 9.43 1.66 11.35
N SER A 131 10.66 1.96 11.73
CA SER A 131 11.79 1.03 11.61
C SER A 131 12.96 1.46 12.51
N PRO A 132 13.83 0.53 12.97
CA PRO A 132 15.11 0.92 13.58
C PRO A 132 16.06 1.61 12.58
N PHE A 133 15.82 1.50 11.27
CA PHE A 133 16.60 2.15 10.22
C PHE A 133 16.03 3.50 9.78
N ALA A 134 14.81 3.85 10.21
CA ALA A 134 14.17 5.09 9.82
C ALA A 134 14.88 6.29 10.44
N LYS A 135 14.96 7.40 9.69
CA LYS A 135 15.45 8.68 10.24
C LYS A 135 14.55 9.09 11.43
N PRO A 136 15.10 9.28 12.64
CA PRO A 136 14.28 9.57 13.81
C PRO A 136 13.66 10.97 13.70
N ALA A 137 12.37 11.08 14.04
CA ALA A 137 11.63 12.34 14.07
C ALA A 137 11.76 13.17 12.76
N HIS A 138 11.68 12.48 11.62
CA HIS A 138 11.90 13.08 10.32
C HIS A 138 10.61 13.23 9.51
N LEU A 139 10.45 14.39 8.87
CA LEU A 139 9.47 14.61 7.81
C LEU A 139 10.22 14.57 6.49
N GLU A 140 9.96 13.55 5.67
CA GLU A 140 10.55 13.40 4.35
C GLU A 140 9.74 14.20 3.31
N PRO A 141 10.31 15.23 2.66
CA PRO A 141 9.57 16.12 1.77
C PRO A 141 9.40 15.59 0.34
N THR A 142 10.02 14.46 -0.01
CA THR A 142 9.92 13.86 -1.34
C THR A 142 8.47 13.51 -1.69
N VAL A 143 8.10 13.61 -2.97
CA VAL A 143 6.78 13.21 -3.46
C VAL A 143 6.72 11.70 -3.62
N TYR A 144 5.69 11.09 -3.04
CA TYR A 144 5.42 9.65 -3.13
C TYR A 144 3.99 9.40 -3.62
N GLU A 145 3.77 8.23 -4.23
CA GLU A 145 2.45 7.62 -4.46
C GLU A 145 2.45 6.14 -4.04
N HIS A 146 1.33 5.43 -4.15
CA HIS A 146 1.22 4.02 -3.72
C HIS A 146 2.24 3.08 -4.37
N THR A 147 2.68 3.35 -5.60
CA THR A 147 3.73 2.55 -6.28
C THR A 147 5.11 2.69 -5.61
N SER A 148 5.33 3.72 -4.80
CA SER A 148 6.60 3.92 -4.07
C SER A 148 6.89 2.76 -3.11
N THR A 149 5.86 2.11 -2.57
CA THR A 149 6.01 0.88 -1.76
C THR A 149 6.57 -0.27 -2.60
N LEU A 150 6.16 -0.39 -3.86
CA LEU A 150 6.73 -1.39 -4.77
C LEU A 150 8.17 -1.02 -5.15
N LYS A 151 8.45 0.26 -5.46
CA LYS A 151 9.82 0.73 -5.72
C LYS A 151 10.76 0.47 -4.53
N PHE A 152 10.26 0.62 -3.32
CA PHE A 152 11.00 0.32 -2.09
C PHE A 152 11.37 -1.18 -2.02
N ILE A 153 10.38 -2.06 -2.21
CA ILE A 153 10.60 -3.51 -2.25
C ILE A 153 11.60 -3.88 -3.36
N GLU A 154 11.47 -3.27 -4.53
CA GLU A 154 12.38 -3.47 -5.66
C GLU A 154 13.81 -3.06 -5.29
N ALA A 155 14.00 -1.89 -4.67
CA ALA A 155 15.30 -1.39 -4.23
C ALA A 155 15.93 -2.30 -3.17
N VAL A 156 15.17 -2.67 -2.13
CA VAL A 156 15.64 -3.52 -1.02
C VAL A 156 16.06 -4.91 -1.50
N TYR A 157 15.31 -5.51 -2.43
CA TYR A 157 15.54 -6.87 -2.90
C TYR A 157 16.21 -6.96 -4.27
N SER A 158 16.67 -5.83 -4.84
CA SER A 158 17.29 -5.74 -6.16
C SER A 158 16.46 -6.41 -7.26
N LEU A 159 15.15 -6.14 -7.27
CA LEU A 159 14.20 -6.72 -8.24
C LEU A 159 14.06 -5.82 -9.48
N PRO A 160 13.70 -6.40 -10.64
CA PRO A 160 13.28 -5.59 -11.79
C PRO A 160 11.98 -4.85 -11.48
N THR A 161 11.76 -3.71 -12.13
CA THR A 161 10.56 -2.92 -11.87
C THR A 161 9.29 -3.61 -12.35
N LEU A 162 8.34 -3.77 -11.42
CA LEU A 162 7.01 -4.31 -11.66
C LEU A 162 6.02 -3.22 -12.04
N ALA A 163 6.32 -1.96 -11.71
CA ALA A 163 5.38 -0.88 -11.90
C ALA A 163 5.23 -0.48 -13.39
N ALA A 164 6.22 -0.73 -14.25
CA ALA A 164 6.06 -0.64 -15.71
C ALA A 164 5.04 -1.65 -16.29
N ALA A 165 4.92 -2.85 -15.69
CA ALA A 165 3.97 -3.85 -16.15
C ALA A 165 2.52 -3.40 -15.93
N ASN A 166 2.29 -2.50 -14.97
CA ASN A 166 0.98 -1.95 -14.64
C ASN A 166 0.44 -0.97 -15.70
N HIS A 167 1.19 -0.66 -16.75
CA HIS A 167 0.74 0.20 -17.85
C HIS A 167 0.50 -0.58 -19.15
N LEU A 168 0.84 -1.87 -19.20
CA LEU A 168 0.69 -2.68 -20.41
C LEU A 168 -0.78 -2.93 -20.79
N PHE A 169 -1.70 -2.77 -19.84
CA PHE A 169 -3.14 -2.87 -20.11
C PHE A 169 -3.79 -1.53 -20.48
N ASP A 170 -3.07 -0.41 -20.34
CA ASP A 170 -3.58 0.90 -20.73
C ASP A 170 -3.41 1.08 -22.23
N SER A 171 -4.53 1.25 -22.93
CA SER A 171 -4.57 1.45 -24.38
C SER A 171 -4.90 2.90 -24.77
N GLY A 172 -5.15 3.77 -23.79
CA GLY A 172 -5.44 5.18 -24.00
C GLY A 172 -6.00 5.84 -22.74
N THR A 173 -5.60 7.09 -22.51
CA THR A 173 -6.11 7.91 -21.40
C THR A 173 -7.15 8.90 -21.91
N PRO A 174 -8.13 9.33 -21.11
CA PRO A 174 -8.94 10.49 -21.45
C PRO A 174 -8.05 11.70 -21.73
N SER A 175 -8.23 12.35 -22.88
CA SER A 175 -7.42 13.51 -23.30
C SER A 175 -7.81 14.84 -22.62
N GLY A 176 -8.56 14.76 -21.53
CA GLY A 176 -9.19 15.89 -20.87
C GLY A 176 -9.56 15.61 -19.42
N GLY A 177 -10.14 16.58 -18.72
CA GLY A 177 -10.61 16.37 -17.34
C GLY A 177 -11.67 15.26 -17.26
N ASN A 178 -11.97 14.72 -16.07
CA ASN A 178 -12.89 13.58 -15.87
C ASN A 178 -14.21 13.63 -16.68
N TYR A 179 -14.70 14.82 -17.03
CA TYR A 179 -15.93 15.05 -17.79
C TYR A 179 -15.78 14.89 -19.31
N GLU A 180 -14.57 15.03 -19.86
CA GLU A 180 -14.25 14.94 -21.29
C GLU A 180 -13.95 13.49 -21.73
N ALA A 181 -13.71 12.58 -20.77
CA ALA A 181 -13.67 11.13 -21.02
C ALA A 181 -14.98 10.61 -21.63
N ALA A 182 -16.12 11.20 -21.24
CA ALA A 182 -17.44 10.82 -21.72
C ALA A 182 -17.67 11.11 -23.21
N THR A 183 -16.86 11.98 -23.83
CA THR A 183 -16.97 12.33 -25.25
C THR A 183 -16.07 11.48 -26.16
N GLY A 184 -15.42 10.44 -25.62
CA GLY A 184 -14.67 9.44 -26.40
C GLY A 184 -13.32 9.91 -26.97
N SER A 185 -12.84 11.09 -26.56
CA SER A 185 -11.52 11.59 -26.96
C SER A 185 -10.44 10.98 -26.07
N VAL A 186 -9.81 9.91 -26.55
CA VAL A 186 -8.70 9.24 -25.88
C VAL A 186 -7.36 9.71 -26.44
N GLY A 187 -6.47 10.16 -25.55
CA GLY A 187 -5.06 10.39 -25.79
C GLY A 187 -4.23 9.11 -25.63
N PRO A 188 -2.90 9.20 -25.77
CA PRO A 188 -2.01 8.04 -25.58
C PRO A 188 -2.13 7.46 -24.16
N PRO A 189 -1.77 6.18 -23.95
CA PRO A 189 -1.72 5.56 -22.61
C PRO A 189 -0.93 6.41 -21.61
N ALA A 190 -1.28 6.31 -20.32
CA ALA A 190 -0.53 6.99 -19.27
C ALA A 190 0.88 6.41 -19.28
N PRO A 191 1.93 7.27 -19.31
CA PRO A 191 3.29 6.76 -19.24
C PRO A 191 3.50 6.02 -17.92
N PRO A 192 4.35 4.98 -17.91
CA PRO A 192 4.75 4.35 -16.66
C PRO A 192 5.27 5.37 -15.64
N ARG A 193 4.62 5.44 -14.47
CA ARG A 193 5.01 6.38 -13.40
C ARG A 193 6.18 5.88 -12.56
N ASP A 194 6.56 4.63 -12.75
CA ASP A 194 7.64 3.96 -12.05
C ASP A 194 9.02 4.53 -12.39
N ALA A 195 9.23 4.87 -13.66
CA ALA A 195 10.42 5.54 -14.15
C ALA A 195 10.41 7.06 -13.89
N ASN A 196 9.34 7.62 -13.32
CA ASN A 196 9.28 9.05 -13.07
C ASN A 196 10.22 9.43 -11.90
N PRO A 197 11.32 10.18 -12.17
CA PRO A 197 12.29 10.54 -11.14
C PRO A 197 11.74 11.55 -10.12
N SER A 198 10.57 12.16 -10.38
CA SER A 198 9.92 13.04 -9.41
C SER A 198 9.16 12.29 -8.31
N ILE A 199 9.04 10.96 -8.42
CA ILE A 199 8.34 10.10 -7.45
C ILE A 199 9.37 9.20 -6.78
N GLY A 200 9.61 9.42 -5.49
CA GLY A 200 10.60 8.70 -4.70
C GLY A 200 10.24 7.23 -4.46
N ASN A 201 11.16 6.49 -3.83
CA ASN A 201 11.04 5.05 -3.58
C ASN A 201 11.07 4.68 -2.09
N LEU A 202 10.85 5.65 -1.21
CA LEU A 202 10.90 5.56 0.26
C LEU A 202 12.29 5.28 0.85
N MET A 203 13.32 5.02 0.04
CA MET A 203 14.68 4.81 0.55
C MET A 203 15.19 6.07 1.27
N GLU A 204 14.71 7.25 0.89
CA GLU A 204 15.05 8.52 1.52
C GLU A 204 14.57 8.59 2.98
N CYS A 205 13.57 7.79 3.39
CA CYS A 205 13.10 7.76 4.78
C CYS A 205 14.10 7.12 5.77
N PHE A 206 15.14 6.44 5.27
CA PHE A 206 16.06 5.64 6.07
C PHE A 206 17.47 6.26 6.18
N ALA A 207 18.23 5.83 7.17
CA ALA A 207 19.56 6.35 7.51
C ALA A 207 20.67 5.27 7.46
N PHE A 208 20.60 4.38 6.47
CA PHE A 208 21.64 3.37 6.22
C PHE A 208 22.97 3.98 5.75
#